data_AF-A0A2V9YY94-F1
#
_entry.id   AF-A0A2V9YY94-F1
#
_cell.length_a   1.000
_cell.length_b   1.000
_cell.length_c   1.000
_cell.angle_alpha   90.00
_cell.angle_beta   90.00
_cell.angle_gamma   90.00
#
_symmetry.space_group_name_H-M   'P 1'
#
loop_
_entity.id
_entity.type
_entity.pdbx_description
1 polymer ?
#
loop_
_entity_poly.entity_id
_entity_poly.type
_entity_poly.pdbx_seq_one_letter_code
_entity_poly.pdbx_strand_id
1 'polypeptide(L)'
;VAGRYAAEHPRKFAAQEGSTLAEHRAAMVAAVSGKRGKRYLKRQQLLELGEPAIRYLTEVVHRRPREWFQDVDRLHQILQSHGPEVLRRAMEEGLKEQRFGAVYVERSLQSSLSFAQGVQ
;
A
#
# COMPACT_ATOMS: atom_id res chain seq x y z
N VAL A 1 -20.43 10.07 -25.37
CA VAL A 1 -19.95 11.32 -24.75
C VAL A 1 -18.59 11.04 -24.10
N ALA A 2 -17.51 11.62 -24.61
CA ALA A 2 -16.20 11.56 -23.95
C ALA A 2 -16.06 12.83 -23.09
N GLY A 3 -16.18 12.68 -21.77
CA GLY A 3 -15.98 13.80 -20.84
C GLY A 3 -14.51 14.22 -20.79
N ARG A 4 -14.25 15.52 -20.60
CA ARG A 4 -12.90 16.00 -20.24
C ARG A 4 -12.63 15.60 -18.78
N TYR A 5 -11.69 14.69 -18.58
CA TYR A 5 -11.15 14.36 -17.26
C TYR A 5 -9.83 15.12 -17.09
N ALA A 6 -9.72 15.89 -16.00
CA ALA A 6 -8.50 16.59 -15.61
C ALA A 6 -8.16 16.23 -14.16
N ALA A 7 -6.88 16.03 -13.87
CA ALA A 7 -6.36 15.73 -12.55
C ALA A 7 -5.04 16.46 -12.34
N GLU A 8 -4.88 17.12 -11.21
CA GLU A 8 -3.63 17.78 -10.83
C GLU A 8 -2.84 16.87 -9.89
N HIS A 9 -1.58 16.65 -10.26
CA HIS A 9 -0.66 15.77 -9.55
C HIS A 9 0.59 16.57 -9.17
N PRO A 10 0.93 16.71 -7.88
CA PRO A 10 2.16 17.41 -7.51
C PRO A 10 3.35 16.63 -8.07
N ARG A 11 4.20 17.33 -8.84
CA ARG A 11 5.45 16.74 -9.34
C ARG A 11 6.38 16.53 -8.16
N LYS A 12 6.73 15.28 -7.92
CA LYS A 12 7.63 14.86 -6.87
C LYS A 12 8.96 14.45 -7.49
N PHE A 13 10.06 14.92 -6.91
CA PHE A 13 11.40 14.78 -7.49
C PHE A 13 12.23 13.71 -6.77
N ALA A 14 11.79 13.23 -5.60
CA ALA A 14 12.47 12.14 -4.93
C ALA A 14 12.11 10.80 -5.57
N ALA A 15 13.07 9.88 -5.62
CA ALA A 15 12.82 8.53 -6.10
C ALA A 15 11.69 7.88 -5.27
N GLN A 16 10.79 7.16 -5.94
CA GLN A 16 9.66 6.42 -5.32
C GLN A 16 8.55 7.30 -4.72
N GLU A 17 8.61 8.62 -4.90
CA GLU A 17 7.48 9.49 -4.61
C GLU A 17 6.42 9.38 -5.72
N GLY A 18 5.58 8.34 -5.63
CA GLY A 18 4.43 8.17 -6.52
C GLY A 18 3.55 9.43 -6.52
N SER A 19 3.24 9.94 -7.71
CA SER A 19 2.39 11.12 -7.88
C SER A 19 0.89 10.76 -7.95
N THR A 20 0.55 9.47 -7.96
CA THR A 20 -0.84 8.99 -8.04
C THR A 20 -1.61 9.26 -6.74
N LEU A 21 -2.68 10.07 -6.81
CA LEU A 21 -3.58 10.31 -5.68
C LEU A 21 -4.37 9.04 -5.32
N ALA A 22 -4.83 8.97 -4.07
CA ALA A 22 -5.63 7.85 -3.56
C ALA A 22 -6.91 7.63 -4.38
N GLU A 23 -7.57 8.72 -4.77
CA GLU A 23 -8.79 8.72 -5.59
C GLU A 23 -8.55 8.05 -6.96
N HIS A 24 -7.44 8.37 -7.62
CA HIS A 24 -7.08 7.76 -8.91
C HIS A 24 -6.77 6.28 -8.77
N ARG A 25 -6.08 5.86 -7.70
CA ARG A 25 -5.87 4.43 -7.41
C ARG A 25 -7.20 3.69 -7.23
N ALA A 26 -8.13 4.29 -6.49
CA ALA A 26 -9.45 3.71 -6.26
C ALA A 26 -10.26 3.61 -7.56
N ALA A 27 -10.25 4.66 -8.39
CA ALA A 27 -10.90 4.68 -9.69
C ALA A 27 -10.35 3.61 -10.64
N MET A 28 -9.02 3.44 -10.71
CA MET A 28 -8.39 2.38 -11.50
C MET A 28 -8.83 0.99 -11.05
N VAL A 29 -8.90 0.73 -9.74
CA VAL A 29 -9.37 -0.57 -9.22
C VAL A 29 -10.86 -0.78 -9.49
N ALA A 30 -11.67 0.28 -9.42
CA ALA A 30 -13.10 0.21 -9.71
C ALA A 30 -13.38 -0.13 -11.19
N ALA A 31 -12.56 0.39 -12.10
CA ALA A 31 -12.67 0.15 -13.54
C ALA A 31 -12.30 -1.28 -13.98
N VAL A 32 -11.56 -2.04 -13.16
CA VAL A 32 -11.17 -3.42 -13.49
C VAL A 32 -12.32 -4.40 -13.23
N SER A 33 -12.67 -5.19 -14.22
CA SER A 33 -13.64 -6.29 -14.09
C SER A 33 -13.03 -7.53 -13.42
N GLY A 34 -13.82 -8.20 -12.58
CA GLY A 34 -13.47 -9.48 -11.98
C GLY A 34 -12.59 -9.41 -10.72
N LYS A 35 -12.83 -10.34 -9.78
CA LYS A 35 -12.13 -10.39 -8.48
C LYS A 35 -10.62 -10.56 -8.63
N ARG A 36 -10.19 -11.39 -9.58
CA ARG A 36 -8.77 -11.68 -9.83
C ARG A 36 -8.04 -10.44 -10.36
N GLY A 37 -8.58 -9.77 -11.38
CA GLY A 37 -7.99 -8.55 -11.95
C GLY A 37 -7.79 -7.46 -10.89
N LYS A 38 -8.81 -7.21 -10.06
CA LYS A 38 -8.72 -6.24 -8.96
C LYS A 38 -7.60 -6.57 -7.98
N ARG A 39 -7.45 -7.84 -7.58
CA ARG A 39 -6.38 -8.28 -6.66
C ARG A 39 -4.98 -8.07 -7.25
N TYR A 40 -4.78 -8.40 -8.52
CA TYR A 40 -3.48 -8.19 -9.18
C TYR A 40 -3.16 -6.71 -9.35
N LEU A 41 -4.15 -5.87 -9.69
CA LEU A 41 -3.92 -4.42 -9.76
C LEU A 41 -3.58 -3.82 -8.39
N LYS A 42 -4.29 -4.21 -7.32
CA LYS A 42 -3.93 -3.78 -5.96
C LYS A 42 -2.51 -4.19 -5.59
N ARG A 43 -2.11 -5.42 -5.91
CA ARG A 43 -0.74 -5.89 -5.71
C ARG A 43 0.26 -5.05 -6.49
N GLN A 44 -0.03 -4.73 -7.76
CA GLN A 44 0.84 -3.89 -8.58
C GLN A 44 1.02 -2.50 -7.96
N GLN A 45 -0.06 -1.85 -7.52
CA GLN A 45 0.00 -0.54 -6.87
C GLN A 45 0.80 -0.56 -5.55
N LEU A 46 0.84 -1.70 -4.84
CA LEU A 46 1.69 -1.86 -3.67
C LEU A 46 3.16 -2.08 -4.06
N LEU A 47 3.46 -2.81 -5.14
CA LEU A 47 4.82 -3.02 -5.63
C LEU A 47 5.46 -1.72 -6.12
N GLU A 48 4.66 -0.78 -6.62
CA GLU A 48 5.09 0.57 -7.02
C GLU A 48 5.64 1.42 -5.86
N LEU A 49 5.49 0.99 -4.61
CA LEU A 49 6.11 1.62 -3.43
C LEU A 49 7.63 1.36 -3.34
N GLY A 50 8.18 0.53 -4.22
CA GLY A 50 9.61 0.28 -4.33
C GLY A 50 10.09 -0.96 -3.57
N GLU A 51 11.40 -1.05 -3.41
CA GLU A 51 12.10 -2.26 -2.93
C GLU A 51 11.57 -2.81 -1.59
N PRO A 52 11.28 -1.98 -0.55
CA PRO A 52 10.71 -2.50 0.69
C PRO A 52 9.41 -3.27 0.48
N ALA A 53 8.53 -2.77 -0.40
CA ALA A 53 7.25 -3.41 -0.68
C ALA A 53 7.41 -4.68 -1.50
N ILE A 54 8.34 -4.71 -2.46
CA ILE A 54 8.66 -5.92 -3.24
C ILE A 54 9.11 -7.04 -2.31
N ARG A 55 10.08 -6.77 -1.43
CA ARG A 55 10.59 -7.76 -0.47
C ARG A 55 9.51 -8.21 0.51
N TYR A 56 8.75 -7.26 1.06
CA TYR A 56 7.70 -7.55 2.02
C TYR A 56 6.59 -8.42 1.42
N LEU A 57 6.10 -8.06 0.22
CA LEU A 57 5.05 -8.82 -0.46
C LEU A 57 5.53 -10.20 -0.93
N THR A 58 6.81 -10.35 -1.28
CA THR A 58 7.40 -11.65 -1.60
C THR A 58 7.27 -12.60 -0.41
N GLU A 59 7.64 -12.14 0.78
CA GLU A 59 7.49 -12.92 2.02
C GLU A 59 6.04 -13.22 2.35
N VAL A 60 5.12 -12.27 2.17
CA VAL A 60 3.67 -12.49 2.37
C VAL A 60 3.16 -13.61 1.45
N VAL A 61 3.51 -13.56 0.15
CA VAL A 61 3.06 -14.55 -0.84
C VAL A 61 3.66 -15.93 -0.54
N HIS A 62 4.93 -16.01 -0.15
CA HIS A 62 5.58 -17.27 0.19
C HIS A 62 5.04 -17.90 1.48
N ARG A 63 4.76 -17.10 2.50
CA ARG A 63 4.27 -17.60 3.80
C ARG A 63 2.79 -17.98 3.76
N ARG A 64 1.99 -17.34 2.91
CA ARG A 64 0.54 -17.53 2.81
C ARG A 64 0.06 -17.67 1.36
N PRO A 65 0.48 -18.72 0.63
CA PRO A 65 0.21 -18.83 -0.81
C PRO A 65 -1.29 -18.90 -1.16
N ARG A 66 -2.14 -19.34 -0.21
CA ARG A 66 -3.59 -19.40 -0.39
C ARG A 66 -4.35 -18.16 0.08
N GLU A 67 -3.72 -17.29 0.86
CA GLU A 67 -4.41 -16.19 1.56
C GLU A 67 -3.78 -14.82 1.35
N TRP A 68 -2.66 -14.72 0.62
CA TRP A 68 -1.94 -13.47 0.33
C TRP A 68 -2.84 -12.34 -0.19
N PHE A 69 -3.93 -12.67 -0.87
CA PHE A 69 -4.86 -11.68 -1.40
C PHE A 69 -5.58 -10.90 -0.30
N GLN A 70 -5.80 -11.50 0.87
CA GLN A 70 -6.40 -10.82 2.02
C GLN A 70 -5.43 -9.78 2.59
N ASP A 71 -4.14 -10.15 2.70
CA ASP A 71 -3.10 -9.22 3.10
C ASP A 71 -2.93 -8.09 2.08
N VAL A 72 -2.95 -8.39 0.77
CA VAL A 72 -2.93 -7.36 -0.29
C VAL A 72 -4.13 -6.42 -0.22
N ASP A 73 -5.34 -6.96 0.03
CA ASP A 73 -6.53 -6.14 0.15
C ASP A 73 -6.44 -5.16 1.33
N ARG A 74 -5.94 -5.61 2.50
CA ARG A 74 -5.74 -4.76 3.69
C ARG A 74 -4.59 -3.77 3.52
N LEU A 75 -3.44 -4.21 3.02
CA LEU A 75 -2.30 -3.32 2.72
C LEU A 75 -2.70 -2.23 1.72
N HIS A 76 -3.52 -2.55 0.74
CA HIS A 76 -4.05 -1.56 -0.20
C HIS A 76 -4.99 -0.57 0.48
N GLN A 77 -5.83 -1.00 1.44
CA GLN A 77 -6.64 -0.08 2.24
C GLN A 77 -5.76 0.89 3.04
N ILE A 78 -4.68 0.39 3.66
CA ILE A 78 -3.70 1.22 4.37
C ILE A 78 -3.02 2.22 3.43
N LEU A 79 -2.67 1.79 2.21
CA LEU A 79 -2.12 2.69 1.19
C LEU A 79 -3.10 3.83 0.84
N GLN A 80 -4.40 3.54 0.82
CA GLN A 80 -5.41 4.56 0.52
C GLN A 80 -5.64 5.51 1.70
N SER A 81 -5.62 5.02 2.94
CA SER A 81 -5.93 5.82 4.12
C SER A 81 -4.73 6.59 4.68
N HIS A 82 -3.51 6.05 4.57
CA HIS A 82 -2.31 6.62 5.21
C HIS A 82 -1.23 7.03 4.21
N GLY A 83 -1.39 6.65 2.94
CA GLY A 83 -0.49 7.03 1.87
C GLY A 83 0.76 6.15 1.74
N PRO A 84 1.55 6.41 0.70
CA PRO A 84 2.66 5.54 0.29
C PRO A 84 3.81 5.52 1.30
N GLU A 85 4.20 6.68 1.85
CA GLU A 85 5.38 6.77 2.71
C GLU A 85 5.19 6.08 4.05
N VAL A 86 4.03 6.26 4.67
CA VAL A 86 3.66 5.61 5.93
C VAL A 86 3.68 4.09 5.77
N LEU A 87 3.07 3.58 4.69
CA LEU A 87 3.06 2.16 4.40
C LEU A 87 4.46 1.62 4.09
N ARG A 88 5.27 2.35 3.30
CA ARG A 88 6.65 1.99 2.96
C ARG A 88 7.50 1.83 4.22
N ARG A 89 7.44 2.79 5.13
CA ARG A 89 8.16 2.74 6.41
C ARG A 89 7.71 1.57 7.28
N ALA A 90 6.40 1.33 7.39
CA ALA A 90 5.90 0.19 8.15
C ALA A 90 6.34 -1.17 7.57
N MET A 91 6.43 -1.28 6.24
CA MET A 91 7.01 -2.46 5.58
C MET A 91 8.52 -2.61 5.85
N GLU A 92 9.28 -1.51 5.87
CA GLU A 92 10.71 -1.53 6.26
C GLU A 92 10.90 -2.01 7.70
N GLU A 93 10.06 -1.55 8.63
CA GLU A 93 10.07 -2.02 10.02
C GLU A 93 9.73 -3.51 10.12
N GLY A 94 8.67 -3.94 9.42
CA GLY A 94 8.29 -5.35 9.37
C GLY A 94 9.37 -6.24 8.74
N LEU A 95 10.14 -5.75 7.76
CA LEU A 95 11.31 -6.46 7.22
C LEU A 95 12.41 -6.64 8.28
N LYS A 96 12.73 -5.59 9.04
CA LYS A 96 13.74 -5.63 10.12
C LYS A 96 13.34 -6.62 11.21
N GLU A 97 12.07 -6.65 11.57
CA GLU A 97 11.51 -7.53 12.60
C GLU A 97 11.15 -8.94 12.08
N GLN A 98 11.27 -9.17 10.77
CA GLN A 98 10.82 -10.38 10.08
C GLN A 98 9.34 -10.75 10.35
N ARG A 99 8.48 -9.73 10.43
CA ARG A 99 7.03 -9.85 10.67
C ARG A 99 6.24 -9.45 9.43
N PHE A 100 5.52 -10.41 8.86
CA PHE A 100 4.90 -10.31 7.54
C PHE A 100 3.39 -10.45 7.57
N GLY A 101 2.70 -9.56 6.87
CA GLY A 101 1.25 -9.53 6.74
C GLY A 101 0.67 -8.20 7.21
N ALA A 102 -0.55 -7.90 6.78
CA ALA A 102 -1.21 -6.62 7.02
C ALA A 102 -1.36 -6.31 8.53
N VAL A 103 -1.61 -7.34 9.34
CA VAL A 103 -1.80 -7.19 10.80
C VAL A 103 -0.58 -6.56 11.48
N TYR A 104 0.64 -6.84 11.02
CA TYR A 104 1.84 -6.27 11.62
C TYR A 104 2.04 -4.82 11.22
N VAL A 105 1.68 -4.47 9.98
CA VAL A 105 1.65 -3.08 9.52
C VAL A 105 0.61 -2.30 10.32
N GLU A 106 -0.61 -2.81 10.47
CA GLU A 106 -1.67 -2.18 11.28
C GLU A 106 -1.21 -1.93 12.72
N ARG A 107 -0.50 -2.90 13.32
CA ARG A 107 0.05 -2.77 14.67
C ARG A 107 1.16 -1.73 14.76
N SER A 108 2.10 -1.68 13.81
CA SER A 108 3.14 -0.64 13.75
C SER A 108 2.52 0.76 13.67
N LEU A 109 1.44 0.91 12.89
CA LEU A 109 0.71 2.17 12.77
C LEU A 109 0.00 2.57 14.07
N GLN A 110 -0.61 1.63 14.78
CA GLN A 110 -1.19 1.91 16.10
C GLN A 110 -0.13 2.30 17.14
N SER A 111 1.01 1.59 17.14
CA SER A 111 2.12 1.89 18.06
C SER A 111 2.73 3.27 17.80
N SER A 112 2.90 3.65 16.53
CA SER A 112 3.43 4.97 16.18
C SER A 112 2.48 6.12 16.54
N LEU A 113 1.17 5.92 16.42
CA LEU A 113 0.16 6.86 16.91
C LEU A 113 0.19 7.01 18.43
N SER A 114 0.36 5.91 19.17
CA SER A 114 0.48 5.94 20.63
C SER A 114 1.75 6.67 21.10
N PHE A 115 2.85 6.55 20.36
CA PHE A 115 4.11 7.22 20.71
C PHE A 115 4.04 8.73 20.47
N ALA A 116 3.29 9.18 19.44
CA ALA A 116 3.09 10.60 19.14
C ALA A 116 2.24 11.33 20.19
N GLN A 117 1.37 10.63 20.93
CA GLN A 117 0.53 11.22 21.99
C GLN A 117 1.24 11.35 23.35
N GLY A 118 2.43 10.75 23.52
CA GLY A 118 3.19 10.76 24.77
C GLY A 118 4.24 11.87 24.89
N VAL A 119 4.30 12.81 23.94
CA VAL A 119 5.19 13.98 24.00
C VAL A 119 4.34 15.21 24.31
N GLN A 120 3.99 15.38 25.58
CA GLN A 120 3.55 16.65 26.17
C GLN A 120 4.22 16.83 27.53
#